data_AF-A0AA45MMJ2-F1
#
_entry.id   AF-A0AA45MMJ2-F1
#
_cell.length_a   1.000
_cell.length_b   1.000
_cell.length_c   1.000
_cell.angle_alpha   90.00
_cell.angle_beta   90.00
_cell.angle_gamma   90.00
#
_symmetry.space_group_name_H-M   'P 1'
#
loop_
_entity.id
_entity.type
_entity.pdbx_description
1 polymer ?
#
loop_
_entity_poly.entity_id
_entity_poly.type
_entity_poly.pdbx_seq_one_letter_code
_entity_poly.pdbx_strand_id
1 'polypeptide(L)'
;MAWLNPALPLRLHGGAAIVELPCVVEDRVCLHQALDHPHLERPLAFLENEALFPHLARLAQPLPLAQLLQMLGDGMSGHKAQRIAVWLWQRGLLESVG
;
A
#
# COMPACT_ATOMS: atom_id res chain seq x y z
N MET A 1 -13.42 8.96 -13.45
CA MET A 1 -12.13 8.25 -13.26
C MET A 1 -11.17 9.24 -12.63
N ALA A 2 -10.90 9.12 -11.33
CA ALA A 2 -9.91 9.98 -10.69
C ALA A 2 -8.53 9.51 -11.15
N TRP A 3 -7.75 10.37 -11.81
CA TRP A 3 -6.37 10.07 -12.17
C TRP A 3 -5.46 10.36 -10.98
N LEU A 4 -4.43 9.53 -10.79
CA LEU A 4 -3.35 9.77 -9.84
C LEU A 4 -2.72 11.13 -10.16
N ASN A 5 -2.97 12.14 -9.33
CA ASN A 5 -2.37 13.46 -9.52
C ASN A 5 -0.98 13.48 -8.86
N PRO A 6 0.12 13.58 -9.62
CA PRO A 6 1.47 13.57 -9.04
C PRO A 6 1.77 14.83 -8.21
N ALA A 7 1.00 15.90 -8.38
CA ALA A 7 1.21 17.16 -7.66
C ALA A 7 0.61 17.16 -6.25
N LEU A 8 -0.33 16.26 -5.96
CA LEU A 8 -0.97 16.16 -4.64
C LEU A 8 -0.34 15.05 -3.81
N PRO A 9 -0.10 15.28 -2.51
CA PRO A 9 0.27 14.20 -1.61
C PRO A 9 -0.85 13.17 -1.54
N LEU A 10 -0.46 11.91 -1.46
CA LEU A 10 -1.33 10.75 -1.30
C LEU A 10 -1.26 10.30 0.15
N ARG A 11 -2.39 9.89 0.71
CA ARG A 11 -2.44 9.18 1.99
C ARG A 11 -3.30 7.93 1.84
N LEU A 12 -3.18 7.01 2.80
CA LEU A 12 -4.18 5.96 2.98
C LEU A 12 -5.56 6.58 3.21
N HIS A 13 -6.56 6.05 2.50
CA HIS A 13 -7.94 6.45 2.65
C HIS A 13 -8.37 6.32 4.11
N GLY A 14 -9.21 7.23 4.63
CA GLY A 14 -9.64 7.19 6.03
C GLY A 14 -10.36 5.89 6.47
N GLY A 15 -10.90 5.13 5.51
CA GLY A 15 -11.46 3.79 5.75
C GLY A 15 -10.41 2.66 5.75
N ALA A 16 -9.14 2.97 5.51
CA ALA A 16 -8.05 2.02 5.50
C ALA A 16 -7.43 1.95 6.90
N ALA A 17 -7.34 0.75 7.43
CA ALA A 17 -6.70 0.47 8.70
C ALA A 17 -5.46 -0.37 8.47
N ILE A 18 -4.44 -0.16 9.30
CA ILE A 18 -3.31 -1.08 9.39
C ILE A 18 -3.60 -2.03 10.54
N VAL A 19 -3.80 -3.29 10.22
CA VAL A 19 -4.09 -4.35 11.19
C VAL A 19 -2.95 -5.35 11.23
N GLU A 20 -2.76 -6.05 12.34
CA GLU A 20 -1.83 -7.16 12.42
C GLU A 20 -2.57 -8.47 12.19
N LEU A 21 -2.03 -9.32 11.33
CA LEU A 21 -2.60 -10.65 11.12
C LEU A 21 -1.54 -11.73 10.95
N PRO A 22 -1.87 -12.97 11.35
CA PRO A 22 -0.99 -14.11 11.18
C PRO A 22 -0.83 -14.41 9.69
N CYS A 23 0.36 -14.15 9.15
CA CYS A 23 0.79 -14.54 7.81
C CYS A 23 1.75 -15.72 7.91
N VAL A 24 1.58 -16.70 7.02
CA VAL A 24 2.55 -17.80 6.89
C VAL A 24 3.68 -17.33 5.97
N VAL A 25 4.87 -17.17 6.54
CA VAL A 25 6.10 -16.81 5.80
C VAL A 25 7.10 -17.93 6.02
N GLU A 26 7.55 -18.55 4.91
CA GLU A 26 8.59 -19.59 4.94
C GLU A 26 8.37 -20.67 6.02
N ASP A 27 7.13 -21.17 6.12
CA ASP A 27 6.71 -22.22 7.05
C ASP A 27 6.54 -21.81 8.53
N ARG A 28 6.52 -20.50 8.82
CA ARG A 28 6.21 -19.96 10.16
C ARG A 28 5.02 -19.02 10.11
N VAL A 29 4.15 -19.12 11.11
CA VAL A 29 3.09 -18.14 11.34
C VAL A 29 3.71 -16.95 12.07
N CYS A 30 3.82 -15.82 11.38
CA CYS A 30 4.34 -14.57 11.90
C CYS A 30 3.23 -13.50 11.85
N LEU A 31 3.14 -12.66 12.87
CA LEU A 31 2.26 -11.49 12.83
C LEU A 31 2.92 -10.43 11.96
N HIS A 32 2.21 -10.01 10.90
CA HIS A 32 2.65 -8.94 10.01
C HIS A 32 1.57 -7.88 9.87
N GLN A 33 2.02 -6.64 9.66
CA GLN A 33 1.12 -5.54 9.34
C GLN A 33 0.46 -5.76 7.97
N ALA A 34 -0.82 -5.48 7.88
CA ALA A 34 -1.60 -5.61 6.67
C ALA A 34 -2.54 -4.42 6.51
N LEU A 35 -2.84 -4.11 5.25
CA LEU A 35 -3.79 -3.09 4.91
C LEU A 35 -5.20 -3.69 4.89
N ASP A 36 -6.02 -3.30 5.85
CA ASP A 36 -7.44 -3.60 5.88
C ASP A 36 -8.25 -2.43 5.32
N HIS A 37 -9.28 -2.74 4.53
CA HIS A 37 -10.19 -1.73 3.98
C HIS A 37 -11.51 -2.41 3.59
N PRO A 38 -12.67 -1.75 3.74
CA PRO A 38 -13.97 -2.31 3.33
C PRO A 38 -14.08 -2.63 1.82
N HIS A 39 -13.17 -2.12 0.99
CA HIS A 39 -13.11 -2.44 -0.45
C HIS A 39 -12.24 -3.67 -0.76
N LEU A 40 -11.56 -4.21 0.26
CA LEU A 40 -10.80 -5.44 0.17
C LEU A 40 -11.63 -6.56 0.77
N GLU A 41 -11.69 -7.70 0.07
CA GLU A 41 -12.32 -8.90 0.61
C GLU A 41 -11.56 -9.47 1.81
N ARG A 42 -10.26 -9.13 1.91
CA ARG A 42 -9.38 -9.52 3.01
C ARG A 42 -8.25 -8.50 3.20
N PRO A 43 -7.73 -8.35 4.42
CA PRO A 43 -6.55 -7.53 4.65
C PRO A 43 -5.35 -7.99 3.80
N LEU A 44 -4.54 -7.03 3.36
CA LEU A 44 -3.46 -7.24 2.40
C LEU A 44 -2.09 -6.92 3.03
N ALA A 45 -1.33 -7.97 3.38
CA ALA A 45 0.07 -7.85 3.81
C ALA A 45 1.08 -7.99 2.67
N PHE A 46 0.69 -8.73 1.63
CA PHE A 46 1.52 -9.04 0.46
C PHE A 46 0.74 -8.79 -0.83
N LEU A 47 1.40 -8.20 -1.82
CA LEU A 47 0.82 -7.96 -3.15
C LEU A 47 1.84 -8.37 -4.22
N GLU A 48 1.44 -9.24 -5.15
CA GLU A 48 2.33 -9.75 -6.20
C GLU A 48 3.64 -10.39 -5.68
N ASN A 49 3.56 -11.12 -4.56
CA ASN A 49 4.69 -11.70 -3.80
C ASN A 49 5.64 -10.67 -3.17
N GLU A 50 5.30 -9.38 -3.19
CA GLU A 50 6.05 -8.34 -2.50
C GLU A 50 5.41 -8.00 -1.16
N ALA A 51 6.25 -7.87 -0.15
CA ALA A 51 5.86 -7.43 1.18
C ALA A 51 5.44 -5.96 1.15
N LEU A 52 4.17 -5.68 1.46
CA LEU A 52 3.70 -4.30 1.66
C LEU A 52 3.90 -3.83 3.10
N PHE A 53 3.93 -4.75 4.05
CA PHE A 53 4.02 -4.45 5.48
C PHE A 53 5.11 -3.43 5.89
N PRO A 54 6.36 -3.42 5.35
CA PRO A 54 7.34 -2.45 5.80
C PRO A 54 7.03 -1.04 5.26
N HIS A 55 6.23 -0.95 4.21
CA HIS A 55 5.85 0.30 3.55
C HIS A 55 4.55 0.89 4.12
N LEU A 56 3.67 0.06 4.73
CA LEU A 56 2.36 0.50 5.24
C LEU A 56 2.47 1.64 6.25
N ALA A 57 3.40 1.54 7.20
CA ALA A 57 3.61 2.58 8.21
C ALA A 57 3.96 3.94 7.59
N ARG A 58 4.67 3.93 6.45
CA ARG A 58 5.02 5.16 5.73
C ARG A 58 3.89 5.64 4.83
N LEU A 59 3.10 4.74 4.24
CA LEU A 59 1.88 5.05 3.48
C LEU A 59 0.80 5.73 4.34
N ALA A 60 0.79 5.45 5.65
CA ALA A 60 -0.11 6.11 6.60
C ALA A 60 0.15 7.63 6.72
N GLN A 61 1.34 8.10 6.34
CA GLN A 61 1.65 9.52 6.31
C GLN A 61 1.39 10.08 4.89
N PRO A 62 0.93 11.34 4.75
CA PRO A 62 0.80 11.97 3.45
C PRO A 62 2.16 12.06 2.74
N LEU A 63 2.27 11.50 1.53
CA LEU A 63 3.49 11.54 0.72
C LEU A 63 3.21 11.77 -0.77
N PRO A 64 4.07 12.48 -1.51
CA PRO A 64 3.92 12.62 -2.96
C PRO A 64 4.02 11.28 -3.69
N LEU A 65 3.33 11.15 -4.84
CA LEU A 65 3.38 9.96 -5.67
C LEU A 65 4.81 9.54 -6.03
N ALA A 66 5.69 10.50 -6.37
CA ALA A 66 7.08 10.21 -6.68
C ALA A 66 7.81 9.53 -5.50
N GLN A 67 7.57 10.00 -4.27
CA GLN A 67 8.18 9.41 -3.07
C GLN A 67 7.60 8.03 -2.77
N LEU A 68 6.30 7.82 -3.02
CA LEU A 68 5.65 6.52 -2.87
C LEU A 68 6.26 5.49 -3.83
N LEU A 69 6.44 5.87 -5.09
CA LEU A 69 7.04 5.01 -6.10
C LEU A 69 8.52 4.71 -5.80
N GLN A 70 9.28 5.70 -5.34
CA GLN A 70 10.67 5.50 -4.92
C GLN A 70 10.76 4.53 -3.74
N MET A 71 9.97 4.75 -2.69
CA MET A 71 9.98 3.90 -1.50
C MET A 71 9.58 2.45 -1.82
N LEU A 72 8.54 2.24 -2.62
CA LEU A 72 8.19 0.91 -3.08
C LEU A 72 9.33 0.33 -3.92
N GLY A 73 9.89 1.13 -4.83
CA GLY A 73 11.01 0.77 -5.70
C GLY A 73 12.34 0.45 -4.99
N ASP A 74 12.53 0.89 -3.74
CA ASP A 74 13.70 0.50 -2.94
C ASP A 74 13.59 -0.95 -2.45
N GLY A 75 12.36 -1.45 -2.24
CA GLY A 75 12.08 -2.82 -1.83
C GLY A 75 11.81 -3.79 -2.99
N MET A 76 11.37 -3.28 -4.15
CA MET A 76 10.94 -4.06 -5.31
C MET A 76 11.32 -3.39 -6.63
N SER A 77 11.13 -4.05 -7.77
CA SER A 77 11.41 -3.38 -9.07
C SER A 77 10.46 -2.20 -9.33
N GLY A 78 10.98 -1.10 -9.91
CA GLY A 78 10.19 0.11 -10.17
C GLY A 78 8.90 -0.11 -10.99
N HIS A 79 8.88 -1.12 -11.87
CA HIS A 79 7.68 -1.51 -12.60
C HIS A 79 6.60 -2.12 -11.66
N LYS A 80 6.99 -2.97 -10.70
CA LYS A 80 6.08 -3.49 -9.67
C LYS A 80 5.58 -2.36 -8.77
N ALA A 81 6.47 -1.44 -8.36
CA ALA A 81 6.11 -0.28 -7.57
C ALA A 81 5.00 0.56 -8.21
N GLN A 82 5.11 0.85 -9.51
CA GLN A 82 4.06 1.54 -10.27
C GLN A 82 2.75 0.76 -10.32
N ARG A 83 2.80 -0.55 -10.62
CA ARG A 83 1.60 -1.40 -10.64
C ARG A 83 0.89 -1.42 -9.29
N ILE A 84 1.64 -1.56 -8.20
CA ILE A 84 1.13 -1.58 -6.84
C ILE A 84 0.50 -0.23 -6.49
N ALA A 85 1.17 0.89 -6.78
CA ALA A 85 0.63 2.22 -6.55
C ALA A 85 -0.70 2.46 -7.29
N VAL A 86 -0.75 2.08 -8.58
CA VAL A 86 -1.97 2.17 -9.40
C VAL A 86 -3.07 1.26 -8.85
N TRP A 87 -2.73 0.04 -8.44
CA TRP A 87 -3.69 -0.90 -7.86
C TRP A 87 -4.30 -0.37 -6.56
N LEU A 88 -3.47 0.19 -5.66
CA LEU A 88 -3.93 0.79 -4.42
C LEU A 88 -4.91 1.94 -4.68
N TRP A 89 -4.59 2.79 -5.66
CA TRP A 89 -5.46 3.88 -6.10
C TRP A 89 -6.77 3.39 -6.72
N GLN A 90 -6.71 2.42 -7.64
CA GLN A 90 -7.89 1.86 -8.31
C GLN A 90 -8.87 1.21 -7.33
N ARG A 91 -8.35 0.62 -6.24
CA ARG A 91 -9.16 0.04 -5.16
C ARG A 91 -9.74 1.09 -4.21
N GLY A 92 -9.36 2.36 -4.35
CA GLY A 92 -9.77 3.44 -3.45
C GLY A 92 -9.10 3.36 -2.08
N LEU A 93 -7.92 2.73 -2.00
CA LEU A 93 -7.13 2.62 -0.76
C LEU A 93 -6.26 3.85 -0.51
N LEU A 94 -6.02 4.63 -1.58
CA LEU A 94 -5.30 5.88 -1.52
C LEU A 94 -6.26 7.01 -1.88
N GLU A 95 -6.10 8.13 -1.19
CA GLU A 95 -6.76 9.40 -1.52
C GLU A 95 -5.73 10.51 -1.67
N SER A 96 -6.00 11.45 -2.57
CA SER A 96 -5.21 12.68 -2.68
C SER A 96 -5.66 13.66 -1.60
N VAL A 97 -4.70 14.17 -0.83
CA VAL A 97 -4.92 15.24 0.14
C VAL A 97 -4.63 16.55 -0.56
N GLY A 98 -5.63 17.41 -0.70
CA GLY A 98 -5.54 18.71 -1.37
C GLY A 98 -6.63 19.65 -0.90
#